data_AF-A0A969UIX0-F1
#
_entry.id   AF-A0A969UIX0-F1
#
_cell.length_a   1.000
_cell.length_b   1.000
_cell.length_c   1.000
_cell.angle_alpha   90.00
_cell.angle_beta   90.00
_cell.angle_gamma   90.00
#
_symmetry.space_group_name_H-M   'P 1'
#
loop_
_entity.id
_entity.type
_entity.pdbx_description
1 polymer ?
#
loop_
_entity_poly.entity_id
_entity_poly.type
_entity_poly.pdbx_seq_one_letter_code
_entity_poly.pdbx_strand_id
1 'polypeptide(L)'
;MFREWFEGLPDITDADKEALDTIRRRYVYHRTDGDLLDGTVSLRIASPLLEIAGFYDPPFKVKAEQTVQIMLDDGEEVLRGRIDVLVM
;
A
#
# COMPACT_ATOMS: atom_id res chain seq x y z
N MET A 1 5.67 13.03 -16.48
CA MET A 1 6.03 13.15 -15.06
C MET A 1 4.75 13.49 -14.32
N PHE A 2 4.36 12.67 -13.35
CA PHE A 2 3.15 12.86 -12.54
C PHE A 2 3.46 13.89 -11.45
N ARG A 3 3.17 15.17 -11.72
CA ARG A 3 3.51 16.30 -10.82
C ARG A 3 2.66 16.29 -9.55
N GLU A 4 1.46 15.77 -9.66
CA GLU A 4 0.52 15.58 -8.56
C GLU A 4 1.07 14.68 -7.44
N TRP A 5 2.18 13.96 -7.66
CA TRP A 5 2.82 13.14 -6.64
C TRP A 5 3.79 13.91 -5.73
N PHE A 6 4.09 15.19 -6.03
CA PHE A 6 5.02 15.99 -5.23
C PHE A 6 4.68 17.48 -5.16
N GLU A 7 3.76 17.98 -6.00
CA GLU A 7 3.26 19.36 -5.95
C GLU A 7 1.86 19.41 -5.33
N GLY A 8 1.60 20.40 -4.46
CA GLY A 8 0.27 20.64 -3.89
C GLY A 8 -0.20 19.63 -2.84
N LEU A 9 0.71 18.83 -2.29
CA LEU A 9 0.41 17.90 -1.20
C LEU A 9 0.24 18.65 0.12
N PRO A 10 -0.63 18.15 1.03
CA PRO A 10 -0.73 18.68 2.38
C PRO A 10 0.57 18.47 3.16
N ASP A 11 0.83 19.37 4.12
CA ASP A 11 1.95 19.22 5.03
C ASP A 11 1.76 17.99 5.93
N ILE A 12 2.84 17.25 6.15
CA ILE A 12 2.86 16.12 7.09
C ILE A 12 2.87 16.66 8.52
N THR A 13 1.82 16.35 9.28
CA THR A 13 1.67 16.81 10.67
C THR A 13 2.60 16.06 11.61
N ASP A 14 2.78 16.57 12.83
CA ASP A 14 3.58 15.86 13.83
C ASP A 14 2.92 14.56 14.31
N ALA A 15 1.58 14.50 14.28
CA ALA A 15 0.84 13.27 14.54
C ALA A 15 1.10 12.21 13.45
N ASP A 16 1.14 12.61 12.18
CA ASP A 16 1.46 11.70 11.07
C ASP A 16 2.87 11.14 11.21
N LYS A 17 3.83 11.99 11.59
CA LYS A 17 5.23 11.57 11.85
C LYS A 17 5.31 10.58 13.00
N GLU A 18 4.61 10.82 14.11
CA GLU A 18 4.61 9.91 15.27
C GLU A 18 4.00 8.54 14.93
N ALA A 19 2.93 8.53 14.13
CA ALA A 19 2.32 7.30 13.64
C ALA A 19 3.29 6.53 12.72
N LEU A 20 3.95 7.22 11.78
CA LEU A 20 4.96 6.64 10.89
C LEU A 20 6.17 6.10 11.66
N ASP A 21 6.66 6.82 12.67
CA ASP A 21 7.76 6.36 13.53
C ASP A 21 7.39 5.09 14.30
N THR A 22 6.13 4.97 14.73
CA THR A 22 5.64 3.75 15.36
C THR A 22 5.61 2.57 14.40
N ILE A 23 5.13 2.75 13.18
CA ILE A 23 5.15 1.70 12.13
C ILE A 23 6.60 1.30 11.82
N ARG A 24 7.48 2.29 11.65
CA ARG A 24 8.91 2.07 11.37
C ARG A 24 9.61 1.29 12.47
N ARG A 25 9.38 1.64 13.74
CA ARG A 25 9.97 0.94 14.89
C ARG A 25 9.51 -0.53 14.95
N ARG A 26 8.23 -0.79 14.70
CA ARG A 26 7.69 -2.17 14.63
C ARG A 26 8.29 -2.96 13.47
N TYR A 27 8.44 -2.33 12.31
CA TYR A 27 9.11 -2.94 11.15
C TYR A 27 10.53 -3.38 11.49
N VAL A 28 11.34 -2.46 12.03
CA VAL A 28 12.73 -2.71 12.37
C VAL A 28 12.84 -3.84 13.40
N TYR A 29 12.01 -3.81 14.44
CA TYR A 29 11.97 -4.85 15.46
C TYR A 29 11.67 -6.24 14.89
N HIS A 30 10.73 -6.36 13.95
CA HIS A 30 10.41 -7.68 13.38
C HIS A 30 11.38 -8.13 12.29
N ARG A 31 12.08 -7.20 11.64
CA ARG A 31 13.10 -7.52 10.65
C ARG A 31 14.36 -8.12 11.29
N THR A 32 14.62 -7.86 12.58
CA THR A 32 15.79 -8.45 13.27
C THR A 32 15.65 -9.95 13.52
N ASP A 33 14.42 -10.49 13.49
CA ASP A 33 14.14 -11.92 13.73
C ASP A 33 14.14 -12.78 12.44
N GLY A 34 14.39 -12.17 11.26
CA GLY A 34 14.48 -12.85 9.97
C GLY A 34 13.74 -12.13 8.84
N ASP A 35 13.73 -12.75 7.65
CA ASP A 35 13.00 -12.23 6.50
C ASP A 35 11.49 -12.28 6.76
N LEU A 36 10.82 -11.15 6.56
CA LEU A 36 9.37 -11.07 6.64
C LEU A 36 8.79 -11.67 5.35
N LEU A 37 7.99 -12.73 5.49
CA LEU A 37 7.16 -13.23 4.39
C LEU A 37 6.22 -12.13 3.91
N ASP A 38 5.93 -12.11 2.61
CA ASP A 38 5.18 -11.05 1.93
C ASP A 38 3.85 -10.71 2.61
N GLY A 39 3.05 -11.72 2.98
CA GLY A 39 1.80 -11.54 3.72
C GLY A 39 1.99 -10.92 5.13
N THR A 40 3.15 -11.09 5.75
CA THR A 40 3.47 -10.46 7.06
C THR A 40 3.81 -8.98 6.89
N VAL A 41 4.47 -8.62 5.79
CA VAL A 41 4.74 -7.22 5.43
C VAL A 41 3.41 -6.50 5.15
N SER A 42 2.52 -7.12 4.38
CA SER A 42 1.20 -6.57 4.09
C SER A 42 0.38 -6.30 5.35
N LEU A 43 0.32 -7.25 6.30
CA LEU A 43 -0.43 -7.08 7.53
C LEU A 43 0.19 -6.07 8.50
N ARG A 44 1.52 -6.09 8.66
CA ARG A 44 2.18 -5.31 9.72
C ARG A 44 2.59 -3.90 9.29
N ILE A 45 2.74 -3.68 7.98
CA ILE A 45 3.24 -2.42 7.43
C ILE A 45 2.21 -1.80 6.48
N ALA A 46 1.80 -2.50 5.43
CA ALA A 46 0.92 -1.92 4.43
C ALA A 46 -0.46 -1.57 5.01
N SER A 47 -1.05 -2.46 5.81
CA SER A 47 -2.35 -2.20 6.44
C SER A 47 -2.34 -0.97 7.37
N PRO A 48 -1.40 -0.83 8.33
CA PRO A 48 -1.31 0.38 9.14
C PRO A 48 -1.05 1.65 8.32
N LEU A 49 -0.30 1.58 7.21
CA LEU A 49 -0.10 2.73 6.33
C LEU A 49 -1.40 3.15 5.63
N LEU A 50 -2.21 2.18 5.20
CA LEU A 50 -3.53 2.45 4.60
C LEU A 50 -4.49 3.06 5.62
N GLU A 51 -4.41 2.62 6.88
CA GLU A 51 -5.21 3.16 7.98
C GLU A 51 -4.90 4.64 8.25
N ILE A 52 -3.63 4.98 8.45
CA ILE A 52 -3.26 6.39 8.73
C ILE A 52 -3.49 7.31 7.54
N ALA A 53 -3.50 6.77 6.32
CA ALA A 53 -3.86 7.50 5.12
C ALA A 53 -5.39 7.64 4.92
N GLY A 54 -6.21 7.06 5.80
CA GLY A 54 -7.67 7.14 5.73
C GLY A 54 -8.30 6.27 4.63
N PHE A 55 -7.57 5.32 4.05
CA PHE A 55 -8.08 4.50 2.93
C PHE A 55 -9.08 3.42 3.34
N TYR A 56 -9.25 3.20 4.65
CA TYR A 56 -10.33 2.34 5.16
C TYR A 56 -11.65 3.08 5.38
N ASP A 57 -11.65 4.41 5.29
CA ASP A 57 -12.81 5.24 5.52
C ASP A 57 -13.48 5.68 4.20
N PRO A 58 -14.79 6.02 4.21
CA PRO A 58 -15.46 6.56 3.04
C PRO A 58 -14.75 7.79 2.47
N PRO A 59 -14.70 7.95 1.12
CA PRO A 59 -15.41 7.17 0.11
C PRO A 59 -14.68 5.88 -0.33
N PHE A 60 -13.51 5.60 0.25
CA PHE A 60 -12.63 4.54 -0.22
C PHE A 60 -13.15 3.14 0.14
N LYS A 61 -12.86 2.16 -0.74
CA LYS A 61 -13.12 0.74 -0.52
C LYS A 61 -11.89 -0.07 -0.82
N VAL A 62 -11.46 -0.85 0.17
CA VAL A 62 -10.30 -1.74 0.06
C VAL A 62 -10.72 -3.15 -0.34
N LYS A 63 -10.01 -3.72 -1.32
CA LYS A 63 -10.12 -5.13 -1.72
C LYS A 63 -8.74 -5.77 -1.68
N ALA A 64 -8.65 -6.97 -1.10
CA ALA A 64 -7.42 -7.76 -1.10
C ALA A 64 -7.40 -8.75 -2.28
N GLU A 65 -6.20 -9.16 -2.70
CA GLU A 65 -5.93 -10.26 -3.64
C GLU A 65 -6.72 -10.20 -4.95
N GLN A 66 -6.83 -9.00 -5.55
CA GLN A 66 -7.58 -8.82 -6.80
C GLN A 66 -6.77 -9.32 -8.00
N THR A 67 -7.33 -10.26 -8.75
CA THR A 67 -6.74 -10.71 -10.02
C THR A 67 -7.05 -9.70 -11.11
N VAL A 68 -6.03 -9.30 -11.88
CA VAL A 68 -6.16 -8.39 -13.02
C VAL A 68 -5.70 -9.06 -14.30
N GLN A 69 -6.36 -8.71 -15.41
CA GLN A 69 -6.01 -9.18 -16.73
C GLN A 69 -5.90 -7.99 -17.67
N ILE A 70 -4.83 -7.95 -18.46
CA ILE A 70 -4.59 -6.93 -19.48
C ILE A 70 -4.54 -7.67 -20.81
N MET A 71 -5.45 -7.31 -21.73
CA MET A 71 -5.42 -7.78 -23.10
C MET A 71 -4.56 -6.82 -23.92
N LEU A 72 -3.60 -7.35 -24.67
CA LEU A 72 -2.78 -6.56 -25.58
C LEU A 72 -3.53 -6.30 -26.89
N ASP A 73 -3.18 -5.21 -27.58
CA ASP A 73 -3.89 -4.72 -28.77
C ASP A 73 -3.87 -5.70 -29.95
N ASP A 74 -2.93 -6.65 -29.97
CA ASP A 74 -2.87 -7.74 -30.96
C ASP A 74 -3.85 -8.89 -30.67
N GLY A 75 -4.52 -8.87 -29.51
CA GLY A 75 -5.60 -9.78 -29.13
C GLY A 75 -5.20 -11.23 -28.86
N GLU A 76 -3.94 -11.60 -29.07
CA GLU A 76 -3.45 -12.97 -28.89
C GLU A 76 -2.85 -13.21 -27.50
N GLU A 77 -2.41 -12.15 -26.81
CA GLU A 77 -1.75 -12.26 -25.51
C GLU A 77 -2.55 -11.59 -24.39
N VAL A 78 -2.78 -12.35 -23.32
CA VAL A 78 -3.43 -11.90 -22.08
C VAL A 78 -2.44 -11.97 -20.93
N LEU A 79 -2.01 -10.81 -20.44
CA LEU A 79 -1.18 -10.71 -19.25
C LEU A 79 -2.06 -10.82 -18.01
N ARG A 80 -1.67 -11.67 -17.07
CA ARG A 80 -2.38 -11.88 -15.80
C ARG A 80 -1.49 -11.53 -14.62
N GLY A 81 -2.04 -10.80 -13.67
CA GLY A 81 -1.38 -10.43 -12.43
C GLY A 81 -2.33 -10.49 -11.24
N ARG A 82 -1.77 -10.38 -10.05
CA ARG A 82 -2.52 -10.23 -8.81
C ARG A 82 -2.06 -8.96 -8.10
N ILE A 83 -3.03 -8.19 -7.63
CA ILE A 83 -2.85 -7.02 -6.79
C ILE A 83 -3.16 -7.45 -5.36
N ASP A 84 -2.20 -7.32 -4.44
CA ASP A 84 -2.41 -7.74 -3.05
C ASP A 84 -3.39 -6.82 -2.32
N VAL A 85 -3.40 -5.51 -2.63
CA VAL A 85 -4.38 -4.54 -2.13
C VAL A 85 -4.77 -3.51 -3.19
N LEU A 86 -6.08 -3.37 -3.44
CA LEU A 86 -6.68 -2.39 -4.34
C LEU A 86 -7.58 -1.44 -3.53
N VAL A 87 -7.39 -0.13 -3.68
CA VAL A 87 -8.22 0.92 -3.11
C VAL A 87 -9.00 1.60 -4.24
N MET A 88 -10.31 1.79 -4.07
CA MET A 88 -11.22 2.39 -5.06
C MET A 88 -12.14 3.44 -4.44
#